data_AF-A0A1Q9N2H3-F1
#
_entry.id   AF-A0A1Q9N2H3-F1
#
_cell.length_a   1.000
_cell.length_b   1.000
_cell.length_c   1.000
_cell.angle_alpha   90.00
_cell.angle_beta   90.00
_cell.angle_gamma   90.00
#
_symmetry.space_group_name_H-M   'P 1'
#
loop_
_entity.id
_entity.type
_entity.pdbx_description
1 polymer ?
#
loop_
_entity_poly.entity_id
_entity_poly.type
_entity_poly.pdbx_seq_one_letter_code
_entity_poly.pdbx_strand_id
1 'polypeptide(L)' 'MLEIDIPGFGTLRLKFLVLDLNGTLTNQGMLISQVKEQLSALKKYLDIIT' A
#
# COMPACT_ATOMS: atom_id res chain seq x y z
N MET A 1 -1.63 9.57 6.12
CA MET A 1 -2.79 9.90 5.28
C MET A 1 -2.29 10.44 3.94
N LEU A 2 -2.82 9.95 2.82
CA LEU A 2 -2.46 10.35 1.47
C LEU A 2 -3.58 11.19 0.86
N GLU A 3 -3.27 12.39 0.37
CA GLU A 3 -4.22 13.29 -0.29
C GLU A 3 -3.79 13.50 -1.75
N ILE A 4 -4.70 13.23 -2.68
CA ILE A 4 -4.44 13.34 -4.13
C ILE A 4 -5.61 14.08 -4.76
N ASP A 5 -5.32 15.18 -5.44
CA ASP A 5 -6.30 15.85 -6.28
C ASP A 5 -6.34 15.22 -7.67
N ILE A 6 -7.50 14.67 -8.06
CA ILE A 6 -7.68 14.04 -9.36
C ILE A 6 -8.51 14.98 -10.25
N PRO A 7 -7.92 15.52 -11.35
CA PRO A 7 -8.63 16.40 -12.27
C PRO A 7 -9.93 15.77 -12.80
N GLY A 8 -11.04 16.51 -12.69
CA GLY A 8 -12.35 16.05 -13.14
C GLY A 8 -13.05 15.04 -12.21
N PHE A 9 -12.44 14.65 -11.10
CA PHE A 9 -13.00 13.72 -10.13
C PHE A 9 -13.09 14.34 -8.72
N GLY A 10 -12.06 15.08 -8.32
CA GLY A 10 -11.96 15.74 -7.02
C GLY A 10 -10.87 15.13 -6.14
N THR A 11 -10.82 15.60 -4.89
CA THR A 11 -9.75 15.23 -3.95
C THR A 11 -10.05 13.93 -3.23
N LEU A 12 -9.18 12.94 -3.40
CA LEU A 12 -9.17 11.70 -2.62
C LEU A 12 -8.36 11.87 -1.34
N ARG A 13 -8.93 11.41 -0.23
CA ARG A 13 -8.24 11.31 1.07
C ARG A 13 -8.23 9.85 1.50
N LEU A 14 -7.06 9.23 1.38
CA LEU A 14 -6.85 7.81 1.64
C LEU A 14 -6.11 7.63 2.96
N LYS A 15 -6.63 6.75 3.82
CA LYS A 15 -6.03 6.42 5.10
C LYS A 15 -5.49 5.00 5.16
N PHE A 16 -6.22 4.03 4.62
CA PHE A 16 -5.90 2.62 4.78
C PHE A 16 -5.45 1.99 3.47
N LEU A 17 -4.47 1.10 3.55
CA LEU A 17 -4.05 0.21 2.47
C LEU A 17 -4.28 -1.23 2.93
N VAL A 18 -5.16 -1.94 2.24
CA VAL A 18 -5.44 -3.36 2.50
C VAL A 18 -4.78 -4.18 1.40
N LEU A 19 -3.97 -5.16 1.80
CA LEU A 19 -3.21 -6.02 0.89
C LEU A 19 -3.43 -7.47 1.26
N ASP A 20 -3.58 -8.31 0.24
CA ASP A 20 -3.55 -9.74 0.43
C ASP A 20 -2.11 -10.24 0.62
N LEU A 21 -1.88 -11.17 1.54
CA LEU A 21 -0.55 -11.71 1.79
C LEU A 21 -0.15 -12.74 0.72
N ASN A 22 -1.03 -13.72 0.46
CA ASN A 22 -0.71 -14.91 -0.32
C ASN A 22 -1.09 -14.75 -1.80
N GLY A 23 -0.10 -14.52 -2.65
CA GLY A 23 -0.31 -14.33 -4.10
C GLY A 23 -0.21 -12.87 -4.54
N THR A 24 -0.06 -11.94 -3.59
CA THR A 24 0.31 -10.53 -3.88
C THR A 24 1.69 -10.18 -3.30
N LEU A 25 1.96 -10.46 -2.02
CA LEU A 25 3.21 -10.02 -1.36
C LEU A 25 4.28 -11.12 -1.26
N THR A 26 3.89 -12.39 -1.43
CA THR A 26 4.78 -13.54 -1.26
C THR A 26 4.98 -14.33 -2.55
N ASN A 27 6.19 -14.86 -2.76
CA ASN A 27 6.46 -15.93 -3.73
C ASN A 27 6.79 -17.22 -2.96
N GLN A 28 6.04 -18.30 -3.20
CA GLN A 28 6.15 -19.57 -2.45
C GLN A 28 6.08 -19.39 -0.93
N GLY A 29 5.22 -18.50 -0.44
CA GLY A 29 5.06 -18.21 0.99
C GLY A 29 6.18 -17.39 1.62
N MET A 30 7.20 -16.99 0.85
CA MET A 30 8.25 -16.08 1.30
C MET A 30 7.96 -14.66 0.82
N LEU A 31 8.03 -13.69 1.74
CA LEU A 31 7.91 -12.27 1.39
C LEU A 31 9.05 -11.87 0.46
N ILE A 32 8.71 -11.26 -0.68
CA ILE A 32 9.70 -10.78 -1.63
C ILE A 32 10.47 -9.63 -0.97
N SER A 33 11.80 -9.70 -0.93
CA SER A 33 12.65 -8.74 -0.19
C SER A 33 12.38 -7.29 -0.58
N GLN A 34 12.19 -7.03 -1.88
CA GLN A 34 11.88 -5.70 -2.42
C GLN A 34 10.51 -5.17 -1.96
N VAL A 35 9.53 -6.05 -1.72
CA VAL A 35 8.19 -5.66 -1.25
C VAL A 35 8.26 -5.04 0.14
N LYS A 36 9.16 -5.52 1.00
CA LYS A 36 9.34 -4.97 2.36
C LYS A 36 9.75 -3.50 2.33
N GLU A 37 10.64 -3.12 1.42
CA GLU A 37 11.09 -1.73 1.26
C GLU A 37 9.96 -0.84 0.77
N GLN A 38 9.19 -1.31 -0.23
CA GLN A 38 8.04 -0.59 -0.76
C GLN A 38 6.95 -0.39 0.29
N LEU A 39 6.62 -1.43 1.07
CA LEU A 39 5.66 -1.33 2.17
C LEU A 39 6.12 -0.33 3.23
N SER A 40 7.42 -0.27 3.51
CA SER A 40 7.99 0.68 4.48
C SER A 40 7.88 2.12 3.98
N ALA A 41 8.04 2.35 2.67
CA ALA A 41 7.79 3.66 2.06
C ALA A 41 6.30 4.04 2.13
N LEU A 42 5.40 3.10 1.83
CA LEU A 42 3.95 3.32 1.85
C LEU A 42 3.39 3.59 3.25
N LYS A 43 3.97 2.99 4.31
CA LYS A 43 3.61 3.26 5.71
C LYS A 43 3.73 4.72 6.12
N LYS A 44 4.52 5.54 5.41
CA LYS A 44 4.62 6.99 5.66
C LYS A 44 3.33 7.72 5.29
N TYR A 45 2.54 7.14 4.39
CA TYR A 45 1.35 7.77 3.81
C TYR A 45 0.07 7.05 4.18
N LEU A 46 0.11 5.73 4.40
CA LEU A 46 -1.07 4.89 4.59
C LEU A 46 -0.90 3.94 5.77
N ASP A 47 -1.99 3.72 6.50
CA ASP A 47 -2.10 2.70 7.53
C ASP A 47 -2.29 1.34 6.82
N ILE A 48 -1.24 0.51 6.85
CA ILE A 48 -1.28 -0.80 6.19
C ILE A 48 -1.94 -1.82 7.12
N ILE A 49 -2.98 -2.49 6.61
CA ILE A 49 -3.67 -3.60 7.25
C ILE A 49 -3.34 -4.85 6.44
N THR A 50 -2.63 -5.78 7.07
CA THR A 50 -2.24 -7.09 6.52
C THR A 50 -2.87 -8.19 7.32
#